data_AF-A0A7X4DXP5-F1
#
_entry.id   AF-A0A7X4DXP5-F1
#
_cell.length_a   1.000
_cell.length_b   1.000
_cell.length_c   1.000
_cell.angle_alpha   90.00
_cell.angle_beta   90.00
_cell.angle_gamma   90.00
#
_symmetry.space_group_name_H-M   'P 1'
#
loop_
_entity.id
_entity.type
_entity.pdbx_description
1 polymer ?
#
loop_
_entity_poly.entity_id
_entity_poly.type
_entity_poly.pdbx_seq_one_letter_code
_entity_poly.pdbx_strand_id
1 'polypeptide(L)'
;MDNAELRERAGALFPGGVSSPVRSFKAVPDEPVPIARAAGARLYDTEGGEYIDYVAAYGPLILGHAHAAVVEAVGEAAARGTAFGALSPGEVDLGKRIKEATGLERLRFVNSGTESTMTAIRLARAATGRDLIVKFEGCYHGHSDGLLVRAGSGVATLGLSDSAGVPESIAAGTGVLPYNDPEALAQWFREHGDETAAVIVEPVAGNMGVVPPEDAFLEALQTVPKQHGALLINDEIITGFRLRYGLSGLLPEADLVCLGKVIGGGLP
;
A
#
# COMPACT_ATOMS: atom_id res chain seq x y z
N MET A 1 10.89 17.30 -27.15
CA MET A 1 11.24 17.93 -25.87
C MET A 1 12.32 17.10 -25.27
N ASP A 2 13.43 17.72 -24.91
CA ASP A 2 14.45 17.06 -24.11
C ASP A 2 13.99 16.94 -22.64
N ASN A 3 14.82 16.29 -21.82
CA ASN A 3 14.48 16.04 -20.43
C ASN A 3 14.34 17.35 -19.63
N ALA A 4 15.12 18.39 -19.93
CA ALA A 4 15.12 19.67 -19.21
C ALA A 4 13.85 20.48 -19.51
N GLU A 5 13.48 20.60 -20.78
CA GLU A 5 12.26 21.26 -21.23
C GLU A 5 11.02 20.58 -20.61
N LEU A 6 11.01 19.25 -20.53
CA LEU A 6 9.90 18.53 -19.92
C LEU A 6 9.78 18.80 -18.41
N ARG A 7 10.92 18.86 -17.69
CA ARG A 7 10.94 19.20 -16.26
C ARG A 7 10.42 20.61 -15.99
N GLU A 8 10.85 21.59 -16.79
CA GLU A 8 10.38 22.98 -16.68
C GLU A 8 8.86 23.06 -16.86
N ARG A 9 8.34 22.45 -17.93
CA ARG A 9 6.90 22.40 -18.20
C ARG A 9 6.13 21.70 -17.09
N ALA A 10 6.66 20.59 -16.57
CA ALA A 10 6.03 19.88 -15.45
C ALA A 10 6.02 20.74 -14.18
N GLY A 11 7.08 21.48 -13.90
CA GLY A 11 7.18 22.42 -12.78
C GLY A 11 6.16 23.55 -12.82
N ALA A 12 5.76 23.99 -14.02
CA ALA A 12 4.70 24.98 -14.20
C ALA A 12 3.27 24.42 -14.01
N LEU A 13 3.11 23.09 -14.04
CA LEU A 13 1.80 22.41 -14.01
C LEU A 13 1.51 21.71 -12.69
N PHE A 14 2.50 21.06 -12.10
CA PHE A 14 2.33 20.18 -10.96
C PHE A 14 3.12 20.69 -9.76
N PRO A 15 2.56 20.64 -8.53
CA PRO A 15 3.33 20.94 -7.32
C PRO A 15 4.60 20.07 -7.24
N GLY A 16 5.77 20.71 -7.22
CA GLY A 16 7.05 20.00 -7.24
C GLY A 16 7.37 19.29 -8.56
N GLY A 17 6.67 19.61 -9.65
CA GLY A 17 6.88 19.07 -10.99
C GLY A 17 6.37 17.65 -11.21
N VAL A 18 5.61 17.07 -10.27
CA VAL A 18 5.22 15.65 -10.31
C VAL A 18 3.84 15.39 -9.70
N SER A 19 3.20 14.29 -10.12
CA SER A 19 1.94 13.82 -9.53
C SER A 19 2.13 12.87 -8.34
N SER A 20 3.37 12.49 -7.99
CA SER A 20 3.69 11.69 -6.81
C SER A 20 5.03 12.18 -6.22
N PRO A 21 5.09 12.55 -4.93
CA PRO A 21 6.25 13.25 -4.35
C PRO A 21 7.59 12.57 -4.57
N VAL A 22 7.66 11.23 -4.45
CA VAL A 22 8.91 10.47 -4.61
C VAL A 22 9.53 10.64 -6.00
N ARG A 23 8.72 10.96 -7.02
CA ARG A 23 9.19 11.18 -8.40
C ARG A 23 9.94 12.50 -8.57
N SER A 24 9.87 13.41 -7.59
CA SER A 24 10.60 14.70 -7.66
C SER A 24 12.08 14.56 -7.29
N PHE A 25 12.55 13.36 -6.93
CA PHE A 25 13.94 13.06 -6.60
C PHE A 25 14.52 13.87 -5.43
N LYS A 26 13.68 14.50 -4.60
CA LYS A 26 14.13 15.34 -3.46
C LYS A 26 14.99 14.60 -2.42
N ALA A 27 14.93 13.27 -2.40
CA ALA A 27 15.70 12.43 -1.48
C ALA A 27 17.06 11.97 -2.06
N VAL A 28 17.36 12.30 -3.32
CA VAL A 28 18.59 11.92 -4.03
C VAL A 28 19.22 13.15 -4.67
N PRO A 29 20.52 13.14 -5.01
CA PRO A 29 21.19 14.32 -5.58
C PRO A 29 20.83 14.60 -7.05
N ASP A 30 20.21 13.65 -7.74
CA ASP A 30 19.91 13.72 -9.16
C ASP A 30 18.60 14.45 -9.48
N GLU A 31 18.45 14.89 -10.74
CA GLU A 31 17.19 15.43 -11.23
C GLU A 31 16.22 14.32 -11.69
N PRO A 32 14.89 14.53 -11.60
CA PRO A 32 13.92 13.60 -12.15
C PRO A 32 14.19 13.30 -13.63
N VAL A 33 14.17 12.02 -13.98
CA VAL A 33 14.35 11.55 -15.36
C VAL A 33 12.99 11.32 -16.03
N PRO A 34 12.60 12.12 -17.03
CA PRO A 34 11.41 11.87 -17.84
C PRO A 34 11.50 10.56 -18.62
N ILE A 35 10.65 9.58 -18.28
CA ILE A 35 10.59 8.31 -19.00
C ILE A 35 9.58 8.40 -20.15
N ALA A 36 10.03 8.10 -21.37
CA ALA A 36 9.21 8.12 -22.58
C ALA A 36 8.60 6.76 -22.93
N ARG A 37 9.34 5.67 -22.68
CA ARG A 37 8.87 4.30 -22.95
C ARG A 37 9.60 3.29 -22.06
N ALA A 38 9.07 2.08 -22.01
CA ALA A 38 9.65 0.98 -21.25
C ALA A 38 9.35 -0.36 -21.92
N ALA A 39 10.25 -1.34 -21.78
CA ALA A 39 10.06 -2.70 -22.31
C ALA A 39 10.88 -3.71 -21.50
N GLY A 40 10.26 -4.82 -21.10
CA GLY A 40 10.91 -5.83 -20.27
C GLY A 40 11.43 -5.21 -18.97
N ALA A 41 12.73 -5.34 -18.72
CA ALA A 41 13.39 -4.79 -17.53
C ALA A 41 14.02 -3.40 -17.75
N ARG A 42 13.64 -2.68 -18.82
CA ARG A 42 14.33 -1.44 -19.22
C ARG A 42 13.39 -0.25 -19.35
N LEU A 43 13.88 0.91 -18.91
CA LEU A 43 13.29 2.23 -19.13
C LEU A 43 14.12 3.00 -20.16
N TYR A 44 13.44 3.85 -20.91
CA TYR A 44 14.05 4.74 -21.87
C TYR A 44 13.53 6.16 -21.65
N ASP A 45 14.45 7.11 -21.46
CA ASP A 45 14.11 8.52 -21.28
C ASP A 45 13.72 9.20 -22.60
N THR A 46 13.47 10.52 -22.56
CA THR A 46 13.08 11.28 -23.76
C THR A 46 14.23 11.58 -24.73
N GLU A 47 15.48 11.34 -24.31
CA GLU A 47 16.71 11.60 -25.08
C GLU A 47 17.38 10.29 -25.56
N GLY A 48 16.80 9.13 -25.25
CA GLY A 48 17.29 7.81 -25.64
C GLY A 48 18.21 7.13 -24.63
N GLY A 49 18.41 7.73 -23.45
CA GLY A 49 19.08 7.11 -22.31
C GLY A 49 18.34 5.84 -21.86
N GLU A 50 19.11 4.80 -21.54
CA GLU A 50 18.58 3.47 -21.21
C GLU A 50 18.99 3.06 -19.80
N TYR A 51 18.04 2.52 -19.04
CA TYR A 51 18.21 2.16 -17.64
C TYR A 51 17.67 0.75 -17.38
N ILE A 52 18.38 -0.03 -16.57
CA ILE A 52 17.81 -1.26 -15.98
C ILE A 52 16.90 -0.84 -14.83
N ASP A 53 15.64 -1.29 -14.87
CA ASP A 53 14.62 -0.85 -13.94
C ASP A 53 14.44 -1.81 -12.75
N TYR A 54 14.83 -1.35 -11.58
CA TYR A 54 14.54 -2.00 -10.30
C TYR A 54 13.36 -1.36 -9.54
N VAL A 55 12.81 -0.24 -10.04
CA VAL A 55 11.63 0.40 -9.47
C VAL A 55 10.37 -0.32 -9.93
N ALA A 56 10.30 -0.72 -11.21
CA ALA A 56 9.19 -1.50 -11.78
C ALA A 56 7.81 -0.90 -11.46
N ALA A 57 7.70 0.42 -11.64
CA ALA A 57 6.55 1.25 -11.25
C ALA A 57 6.13 1.12 -9.78
N TYR A 58 7.11 0.93 -8.89
CA TYR A 58 6.95 0.67 -7.45
C TYR A 58 6.32 -0.68 -7.12
N GLY A 59 6.40 -1.66 -8.03
CA GLY A 59 6.04 -3.06 -7.76
C GLY A 59 5.02 -3.77 -8.68
N PRO A 60 4.08 -3.11 -9.41
CA PRO A 60 3.05 -3.85 -10.17
C PRO A 60 3.62 -4.65 -11.35
N LEU A 61 4.77 -4.25 -11.90
CA LEU A 61 5.32 -4.81 -13.13
C LEU A 61 6.19 -6.04 -12.88
N ILE A 62 5.62 -7.06 -12.21
CA ILE A 62 6.33 -8.32 -11.89
C ILE A 62 6.78 -9.08 -13.15
N LEU A 63 6.04 -8.93 -14.26
CA LEU A 63 6.36 -9.51 -15.57
C LEU A 63 7.25 -8.60 -16.44
N GLY A 64 7.66 -7.45 -15.92
CA GLY A 64 8.31 -6.39 -16.68
C GLY A 64 7.33 -5.49 -17.46
N HIS A 65 7.87 -4.45 -18.07
CA HIS A 65 7.14 -3.46 -18.84
C HIS A 65 6.63 -4.02 -20.17
N ALA A 66 5.43 -3.60 -20.57
CA ALA A 66 4.82 -3.92 -21.87
C ALA A 66 4.85 -5.42 -22.22
N HIS A 67 4.62 -6.29 -21.24
CA HIS A 67 4.53 -7.73 -21.48
C HIS A 67 3.43 -8.03 -22.51
N ALA A 68 3.77 -8.74 -23.58
CA ALA A 68 2.91 -8.88 -24.76
C ALA A 68 1.48 -9.35 -24.43
N ALA A 69 1.33 -10.39 -23.61
CA ALA A 69 0.02 -10.91 -23.20
C ALA A 69 -0.81 -9.90 -22.37
N VAL A 70 -0.16 -9.02 -21.60
CA VAL A 70 -0.87 -7.98 -20.82
C VAL A 70 -1.33 -6.87 -21.77
N VAL A 71 -0.47 -6.42 -22.68
CA VAL A 71 -0.79 -5.39 -23.67
C VAL A 71 -1.94 -5.84 -24.56
N GLU A 72 -1.92 -7.08 -25.05
CA GLU A 72 -3.00 -7.66 -25.86
C GLU A 72 -4.31 -7.69 -25.08
N ALA A 73 -4.33 -8.22 -23.85
CA ALA A 73 -5.54 -8.29 -23.04
C ALA A 73 -6.14 -6.91 -22.72
N VAL A 74 -5.29 -5.91 -22.43
CA VAL A 74 -5.72 -4.52 -22.21
C VAL A 74 -6.29 -3.92 -23.49
N GLY A 75 -5.64 -4.14 -24.63
CA GLY A 75 -6.11 -3.65 -25.93
C GLY A 75 -7.47 -4.23 -26.31
N GLU A 76 -7.66 -5.53 -26.11
CA GLU A 76 -8.95 -6.20 -26.33
C GLU A 76 -10.04 -5.70 -25.38
N ALA A 77 -9.72 -5.50 -24.10
CA ALA A 77 -10.67 -4.95 -23.13
C ALA A 77 -11.08 -3.53 -23.52
N ALA A 78 -10.11 -2.68 -23.86
CA ALA A 78 -10.37 -1.29 -24.28
C ALA A 78 -11.24 -1.22 -25.54
N ALA A 79 -11.04 -2.13 -26.50
CA ALA A 79 -11.87 -2.20 -27.71
C ALA A 79 -13.35 -2.52 -27.43
N ARG A 80 -13.66 -3.13 -26.28
CA ARG A 80 -15.04 -3.41 -25.82
C ARG A 80 -15.62 -2.31 -24.92
N GLY A 81 -14.83 -1.27 -24.60
CA GLY A 81 -15.16 -0.23 -23.65
C GLY A 81 -14.42 -0.42 -22.31
N THR A 82 -13.88 0.68 -21.78
CA THR A 82 -13.02 0.67 -20.59
C THR A 82 -13.78 0.75 -19.27
N ALA A 83 -15.05 1.16 -19.27
CA ALA A 83 -15.89 1.25 -18.09
C ALA A 83 -17.38 1.11 -18.45
N PHE A 84 -18.13 0.39 -17.62
CA PHE A 84 -19.55 0.09 -17.88
C PHE A 84 -20.53 0.64 -16.83
N GLY A 85 -20.06 0.95 -15.61
CA GLY A 85 -20.95 1.35 -14.50
C GLY A 85 -21.90 0.23 -14.05
N ALA A 86 -21.60 -1.02 -14.41
CA ALA A 86 -22.40 -2.22 -14.15
C ALA A 86 -21.49 -3.44 -14.00
N LEU A 87 -22.04 -4.54 -13.46
CA LEU A 87 -21.34 -5.81 -13.30
C LEU A 87 -20.76 -6.30 -14.64
N SER A 88 -19.52 -6.74 -14.62
CA SER A 88 -18.77 -7.25 -15.77
C SER A 88 -18.35 -8.72 -15.57
N PRO A 89 -18.17 -9.50 -16.64
CA PRO A 89 -17.58 -10.84 -16.51
C PRO A 89 -16.14 -10.80 -15.98
N GLY A 90 -15.37 -9.77 -16.36
CA GLY A 90 -13.95 -9.66 -16.00
C GLY A 90 -13.70 -9.55 -14.50
N GLU A 91 -14.52 -8.81 -13.76
CA GLU A 91 -14.37 -8.73 -12.29
C GLU A 91 -14.68 -10.07 -11.60
N VAL A 92 -15.63 -10.86 -12.14
CA VAL A 92 -15.98 -12.18 -11.61
C VAL A 92 -14.83 -13.16 -11.84
N ASP A 93 -14.27 -13.18 -13.05
CA ASP A 93 -13.16 -14.06 -13.42
C ASP A 93 -11.88 -13.72 -12.65
N LEU A 94 -11.53 -12.43 -12.54
CA LEU A 94 -10.38 -11.98 -11.76
C LEU A 94 -10.58 -12.29 -10.27
N GLY A 95 -11.77 -12.02 -9.73
CA GLY A 95 -12.11 -12.31 -8.35
C GLY A 95 -11.95 -13.80 -8.02
N LYS A 96 -12.43 -14.69 -8.90
CA LYS A 96 -12.26 -16.14 -8.75
C LYS A 96 -10.78 -16.54 -8.68
N ARG A 97 -9.95 -16.03 -9.58
CA ARG A 97 -8.51 -16.34 -9.62
C ARG A 97 -7.77 -15.85 -8.38
N ILE A 98 -8.06 -14.63 -7.92
CA ILE A 98 -7.47 -14.09 -6.69
C ILE A 98 -7.88 -14.96 -5.50
N LYS A 99 -9.16 -15.31 -5.40
CA LYS A 99 -9.68 -16.18 -4.34
C LYS A 99 -8.95 -17.53 -4.32
N GLU A 100 -8.83 -18.19 -5.47
CA GLU A 100 -8.13 -19.48 -5.59
C GLU A 100 -6.64 -19.38 -5.20
N ALA A 101 -5.97 -18.28 -5.55
CA ALA A 101 -4.56 -18.08 -5.24
C ALA A 101 -4.28 -17.70 -3.78
N THR A 102 -5.24 -17.07 -3.11
CA THR A 102 -5.04 -16.46 -1.78
C THR A 102 -5.77 -17.18 -0.65
N GLY A 103 -6.84 -17.92 -0.96
CA GLY A 103 -7.72 -18.51 0.05
C GLY A 103 -8.73 -17.54 0.67
N LEU A 104 -8.77 -16.27 0.24
CA LEU A 104 -9.70 -15.26 0.78
C LEU A 104 -11.17 -15.63 0.58
N GLU A 105 -12.01 -15.38 1.57
CA GLU A 105 -13.43 -15.76 1.49
C GLU A 105 -14.23 -14.88 0.54
N ARG A 106 -14.00 -13.56 0.61
CA ARG A 106 -14.69 -12.52 -0.17
C ARG A 106 -13.69 -11.41 -0.53
N LEU A 107 -14.02 -10.64 -1.56
CA LEU A 107 -13.19 -9.56 -2.07
C LEU A 107 -14.04 -8.40 -2.58
N ARG A 108 -13.43 -7.22 -2.62
CA ARG A 108 -13.97 -5.98 -3.16
C ARG A 108 -12.86 -5.28 -3.95
N PHE A 109 -13.08 -5.00 -5.22
CA PHE A 109 -12.17 -4.17 -6.00
C PHE A 109 -12.37 -2.69 -5.67
N VAL A 110 -11.25 -1.98 -5.66
CA VAL A 110 -11.09 -0.53 -5.50
C VAL A 110 -9.94 -0.09 -6.42
N ASN A 111 -9.72 1.21 -6.60
CA ASN A 111 -8.80 1.75 -7.61
C ASN A 111 -7.40 2.05 -7.08
N SER A 112 -7.14 1.82 -5.79
CA SER A 112 -5.81 2.04 -5.22
C SER A 112 -5.59 1.29 -3.91
N GLY A 113 -4.30 1.17 -3.56
CA GLY A 113 -3.88 0.74 -2.24
C GLY A 113 -4.48 1.60 -1.12
N THR A 114 -4.44 2.93 -1.26
CA THR A 114 -5.06 3.86 -0.30
C THR A 114 -6.55 3.61 -0.10
N GLU A 115 -7.30 3.33 -1.17
CA GLU A 115 -8.73 3.02 -1.07
C GLU A 115 -8.96 1.68 -0.34
N SER A 116 -8.08 0.70 -0.55
CA SER A 116 -8.19 -0.61 0.09
C SER A 116 -7.98 -0.51 1.60
N THR A 117 -6.94 0.20 2.04
CA THR A 117 -6.61 0.36 3.46
C THR A 117 -7.63 1.21 4.19
N MET A 118 -8.10 2.32 3.60
CA MET A 118 -9.16 3.13 4.22
C MET A 118 -10.47 2.35 4.35
N THR A 119 -10.76 1.45 3.40
CA THR A 119 -11.96 0.62 3.44
C THR A 119 -11.84 -0.47 4.48
N ALA A 120 -10.67 -1.12 4.59
CA ALA A 120 -10.39 -2.13 5.60
C ALA A 120 -10.48 -1.55 7.01
N ILE A 121 -9.88 -0.38 7.26
CA ILE A 121 -9.97 0.33 8.54
C ILE A 121 -11.41 0.67 8.89
N ARG A 122 -12.18 1.20 7.91
CA ARG A 122 -13.61 1.51 8.12
C ARG A 122 -14.41 0.26 8.46
N LEU A 123 -14.14 -0.86 7.79
CA LEU A 123 -14.79 -2.13 8.06
C LEU A 123 -14.45 -2.64 9.47
N ALA A 124 -13.18 -2.55 9.89
CA ALA A 124 -12.76 -3.00 11.21
C ALA A 124 -13.39 -2.16 12.34
N ARG A 125 -13.43 -0.84 12.19
CA ARG A 125 -14.15 0.05 13.12
C ARG A 125 -15.63 -0.30 13.21
N ALA A 126 -16.28 -0.50 12.07
CA ALA A 126 -17.71 -0.85 12.04
C ALA A 126 -17.99 -2.23 12.65
N ALA A 127 -17.12 -3.21 12.42
CA ALA A 127 -17.28 -4.58 12.93
C ALA A 127 -17.06 -4.67 14.45
N THR A 128 -16.14 -3.88 14.98
CA THR A 128 -15.78 -3.90 16.41
C THR A 128 -16.54 -2.87 17.24
N GLY A 129 -17.07 -1.81 16.63
CA GLY A 129 -17.67 -0.66 17.32
C GLY A 129 -16.63 0.22 18.03
N ARG A 130 -15.37 0.17 17.60
CA ARG A 130 -14.22 0.82 18.24
C ARG A 130 -13.57 1.83 17.30
N ASP A 131 -12.89 2.83 17.87
CA ASP A 131 -12.38 3.97 17.11
C ASP A 131 -10.88 3.90 16.83
N LEU A 132 -10.08 3.37 17.77
CA LEU A 132 -8.62 3.42 17.65
C LEU A 132 -8.10 2.38 16.66
N ILE A 133 -7.06 2.72 15.93
CA ILE A 133 -6.24 1.77 15.18
C ILE A 133 -4.77 1.87 15.60
N VAL A 134 -4.00 0.83 15.32
CA VAL A 134 -2.54 0.84 15.46
C VAL A 134 -1.91 0.68 14.08
N LYS A 135 -0.90 1.49 13.79
CA LYS A 135 0.05 1.28 12.68
C LYS A 135 1.48 1.28 13.21
N PHE A 136 2.42 0.92 12.35
CA PHE A 136 3.84 0.92 12.70
C PHE A 136 4.60 2.08 12.06
N GLU A 137 5.62 2.60 12.76
CA GLU A 137 6.55 3.60 12.23
C GLU A 137 7.28 3.04 11.00
N GLY A 138 7.53 3.90 10.00
CA GLY A 138 8.12 3.52 8.72
C GLY A 138 7.21 2.74 7.75
N CYS A 139 6.11 2.16 8.23
CA CYS A 139 5.07 1.58 7.37
C CYS A 139 4.17 2.65 6.75
N TYR A 140 3.81 2.46 5.48
CA TYR A 140 2.94 3.35 4.72
C TYR A 140 1.75 2.61 4.11
N HIS A 141 0.56 3.08 4.47
CA HIS A 141 -0.72 2.44 4.10
C HIS A 141 -1.60 3.36 3.24
N GLY A 142 -0.99 4.26 2.48
CA GLY A 142 -1.71 5.32 1.75
C GLY A 142 -1.85 6.60 2.56
N HIS A 143 -2.51 7.60 1.96
CA HIS A 143 -2.55 8.97 2.48
C HIS A 143 -3.94 9.39 2.97
N SER A 144 -4.76 8.47 3.47
CA SER A 144 -5.97 8.86 4.20
C SER A 144 -5.59 9.58 5.49
N ASP A 145 -6.32 10.62 5.89
CA ASP A 145 -5.97 11.49 7.01
C ASP A 145 -5.57 10.75 8.29
N GLY A 146 -6.32 9.72 8.70
CA GLY A 146 -6.02 8.92 9.90
C GLY A 146 -4.72 8.08 9.82
N LEU A 147 -4.10 7.98 8.64
CA LEU A 147 -2.82 7.29 8.44
C LEU A 147 -1.64 8.26 8.27
N LEU A 148 -1.91 9.57 8.09
CA LEU A 148 -0.91 10.65 8.04
C LEU A 148 -0.57 11.11 9.46
N VAL A 149 -0.11 10.16 10.27
CA VAL A 149 0.11 10.32 11.71
C VAL A 149 1.50 9.77 12.06
N ARG A 150 2.22 10.51 12.90
CA ARG A 150 3.53 10.15 13.44
C ARG A 150 3.47 9.91 14.95
N ALA A 151 4.47 9.23 15.48
CA ALA A 151 4.59 9.02 16.92
C ALA A 151 4.66 10.36 17.67
N GLY A 152 3.91 10.47 18.77
CA GLY A 152 4.04 11.59 19.70
C GLY A 152 5.37 11.51 20.47
N SER A 153 5.76 12.58 21.17
CA SER A 153 7.02 12.68 21.91
C SER A 153 7.10 11.80 23.19
N GLY A 154 6.39 10.68 23.23
CA GLY A 154 6.36 9.71 24.32
C GLY A 154 5.99 8.32 23.82
N VAL A 155 6.48 7.29 24.52
CA VAL A 155 6.20 5.87 24.23
C VAL A 155 4.69 5.63 24.35
N ALA A 156 4.06 5.05 23.32
CA ALA A 156 2.64 4.69 23.26
C ALA A 156 1.63 5.85 23.42
N THR A 157 1.90 7.00 22.79
CA THR A 157 0.94 8.13 22.77
C THR A 157 -0.02 8.06 21.57
N LEU A 158 -1.26 8.57 21.75
CA LEU A 158 -2.15 8.85 20.61
C LEU A 158 -1.41 9.77 19.64
N GLY A 159 -1.50 9.45 18.35
CA GLY A 159 -0.61 10.00 17.35
C GLY A 159 -0.82 11.50 17.09
N LEU A 160 0.28 12.17 16.69
CA LEU A 160 0.25 13.55 16.24
C LEU A 160 0.13 13.58 14.72
N SER A 161 -0.59 14.57 14.20
CA SER A 161 -0.66 14.78 12.76
C SER A 161 0.73 14.98 12.15
N ASP A 162 1.00 14.29 11.04
CA ASP A 162 2.21 14.44 10.23
C ASP A 162 1.99 15.35 9.00
N SER A 163 0.76 15.87 8.84
CA SER A 163 0.38 16.76 7.74
C SER A 163 -0.44 17.94 8.26
N ALA A 164 -0.04 19.16 7.93
CA ALA A 164 -0.69 20.38 8.42
C ALA A 164 -2.20 20.45 8.14
N GLY A 165 -2.71 19.69 7.16
CA GLY A 165 -4.13 19.63 6.81
C GLY A 165 -4.97 18.63 7.62
N VAL A 166 -4.36 17.77 8.45
CA VAL A 166 -5.07 16.73 9.19
C VAL A 166 -5.43 17.24 10.60
N PRO A 167 -6.73 17.29 10.96
CA PRO A 167 -7.16 17.69 12.30
C PRO A 167 -6.65 16.76 13.40
N GLU A 168 -6.33 17.30 14.57
CA GLU A 168 -5.91 16.52 15.73
C GLU A 168 -6.94 15.45 16.12
N SER A 169 -8.23 15.75 15.98
CA SER A 169 -9.31 14.79 16.27
C SER A 169 -9.30 13.56 15.37
N ILE A 170 -8.74 13.66 14.16
CA ILE A 170 -8.56 12.52 13.25
C ILE A 170 -7.27 11.78 13.58
N ALA A 171 -6.18 12.51 13.84
CA ALA A 171 -4.88 11.93 14.20
C ALA A 171 -4.93 11.14 15.52
N ALA A 172 -5.71 11.61 16.49
CA ALA A 172 -5.92 10.95 17.78
C ALA A 172 -6.55 9.55 17.65
N GLY A 173 -7.17 9.21 16.52
CA GLY A 173 -7.71 7.87 16.26
C GLY A 173 -6.67 6.81 15.90
N THR A 174 -5.37 7.14 15.92
CA THR A 174 -4.30 6.26 15.45
C THR A 174 -3.11 6.25 16.40
N GLY A 175 -2.81 5.08 16.96
CA GLY A 175 -1.55 4.78 17.64
C GLY A 175 -0.45 4.43 16.63
N VAL A 176 0.76 4.93 16.88
CA VAL A 176 1.95 4.62 16.07
C VAL A 176 2.98 3.95 16.96
N LEU A 177 3.30 2.69 16.65
CA LEU A 177 4.26 1.87 17.42
C LEU A 177 5.52 1.58 16.59
N PRO A 178 6.66 1.28 17.22
CA PRO A 178 7.84 0.85 16.48
C PRO A 178 7.59 -0.50 15.77
N TYR A 179 7.98 -0.62 14.51
CA TYR A 179 7.95 -1.90 13.79
C TYR A 179 8.95 -2.89 14.43
N ASN A 180 8.64 -4.18 14.45
CA ASN A 180 9.40 -5.22 15.17
C ASN A 180 9.49 -5.05 16.70
N ASP A 181 8.57 -4.30 17.32
CA ASP A 181 8.50 -4.18 18.79
C ASP A 181 7.22 -4.85 19.35
N PRO A 182 7.29 -6.15 19.69
CA PRO A 182 6.15 -6.88 20.24
C PRO A 182 5.77 -6.40 21.66
N GLU A 183 6.70 -5.85 22.44
CA GLU A 183 6.40 -5.34 23.79
C GLU A 183 5.62 -4.04 23.71
N ALA A 184 5.98 -3.13 22.79
CA ALA A 184 5.19 -1.92 22.54
C ALA A 184 3.75 -2.26 22.11
N LEU A 185 3.58 -3.29 21.28
CA LEU A 185 2.25 -3.79 20.90
C LEU A 185 1.49 -4.34 22.11
N ALA A 186 2.11 -5.19 22.92
CA ALA A 186 1.51 -5.73 24.14
C ALA A 186 1.14 -4.60 25.12
N GLN A 187 2.01 -3.60 25.30
CA GLN A 187 1.75 -2.45 26.15
C GLN A 187 0.55 -1.64 25.66
N TRP A 188 0.48 -1.33 24.37
CA TRP A 188 -0.66 -0.62 23.80
C TRP A 188 -1.98 -1.33 24.12
N PHE A 189 -2.03 -2.64 23.94
CA PHE A 189 -3.25 -3.42 24.19
C PHE A 189 -3.60 -3.57 25.67
N ARG A 190 -2.63 -3.53 26.58
CA ARG A 190 -2.90 -3.42 28.03
C ARG A 190 -3.61 -2.11 28.39
N GLU A 191 -3.30 -1.03 27.68
CA GLU A 191 -3.81 0.32 27.99
C GLU A 191 -5.07 0.68 27.20
N HIS A 192 -5.14 0.30 25.92
CA HIS A 192 -6.14 0.75 24.94
C HIS A 192 -6.83 -0.40 24.19
N GLY A 193 -6.69 -1.66 24.67
CA GLY A 193 -7.14 -2.84 23.93
C GLY A 193 -8.65 -2.86 23.66
N ASP A 194 -9.47 -2.42 24.62
CA ASP A 194 -10.94 -2.40 24.49
C ASP A 194 -11.45 -1.31 23.53
N GLU A 195 -10.60 -0.32 23.22
CA GLU A 195 -10.89 0.80 22.33
C GLU A 195 -10.24 0.63 20.94
N THR A 196 -9.40 -0.40 20.77
CA THR A 196 -8.68 -0.68 19.52
C THR A 196 -9.50 -1.56 18.60
N ALA A 197 -9.86 -1.02 17.43
CA ALA A 197 -10.56 -1.72 16.37
C ALA A 197 -9.64 -2.65 15.58
N ALA A 198 -8.42 -2.19 15.27
CA ALA A 198 -7.52 -2.95 14.41
C ALA A 198 -6.04 -2.59 14.56
N VAL A 199 -5.20 -3.53 14.17
CA VAL A 199 -3.78 -3.32 13.86
C VAL A 199 -3.59 -3.46 12.35
N ILE A 200 -2.99 -2.48 11.69
CA ILE A 200 -2.60 -2.55 10.28
C ILE A 200 -1.08 -2.59 10.15
N VAL A 201 -0.58 -3.51 9.30
CA VAL A 201 0.86 -3.77 9.17
C VAL A 201 1.24 -4.23 7.76
N GLU A 202 2.40 -3.79 7.27
CA GLU A 202 3.05 -4.44 6.11
C GLU A 202 3.78 -5.70 6.64
N PRO A 203 3.52 -6.91 6.12
CA PRO A 203 4.11 -8.13 6.68
C PRO A 203 5.64 -8.19 6.44
N VAL A 204 6.11 -7.51 5.41
CA VAL A 204 7.51 -7.08 5.24
C VAL A 204 7.45 -5.60 4.91
N ALA A 205 7.97 -4.75 5.77
CA ALA A 205 7.98 -3.32 5.48
C ALA A 205 8.81 -3.04 4.23
N GLY A 206 8.23 -2.30 3.28
CA GLY A 206 8.90 -1.89 2.04
C GLY A 206 9.13 -0.38 1.93
N ASN A 207 8.40 0.43 2.70
CA ASN A 207 8.42 1.89 2.60
C ASN A 207 9.52 2.57 3.44
N MET A 208 10.16 1.83 4.34
CA MET A 208 11.35 2.26 5.09
C MET A 208 12.61 1.49 4.66
N GLY A 209 12.65 1.09 3.39
CA GLY A 209 13.52 0.01 2.91
C GLY A 209 12.89 -1.36 3.16
N VAL A 210 13.59 -2.43 2.74
CA VAL A 210 13.13 -3.81 2.96
C VAL A 210 13.54 -4.27 4.34
N VAL A 211 12.58 -4.29 5.28
CA VAL A 211 12.80 -4.73 6.66
C VAL A 211 11.95 -5.97 6.95
N PRO A 212 12.54 -7.18 6.96
CA PRO A 212 11.85 -8.40 7.33
C PRO A 212 11.31 -8.33 8.78
N PRO A 213 10.17 -8.97 9.05
CA PRO A 213 9.65 -9.07 10.40
C PRO A 213 10.49 -10.05 11.23
N GLU A 214 10.52 -9.83 12.55
CA GLU A 214 11.06 -10.79 13.51
C GLU A 214 9.97 -11.80 13.91
N ASP A 215 10.37 -13.05 14.21
CA ASP A 215 9.42 -14.13 14.55
C ASP A 215 8.52 -13.75 15.75
N ALA A 216 9.11 -13.16 16.79
CA ALA A 216 8.37 -12.69 17.97
C ALA A 216 7.35 -11.60 17.63
N PHE A 217 7.65 -10.75 16.64
CA PHE A 217 6.74 -9.72 16.17
C PHE A 217 5.58 -10.31 15.38
N LEU A 218 5.83 -11.28 14.48
CA LEU A 218 4.78 -12.01 13.77
C LEU A 218 3.85 -12.77 14.71
N GLU A 219 4.40 -13.37 15.76
CA GLU A 219 3.61 -14.04 16.78
C GLU A 219 2.73 -13.03 17.55
N ALA A 220 3.31 -11.91 17.98
CA ALA A 220 2.57 -10.87 18.69
C ALA A 220 1.43 -10.28 17.85
N LEU A 221 1.66 -10.01 16.56
CA LEU A 221 0.64 -9.49 15.63
C LEU A 221 -0.58 -10.41 15.51
N GLN A 222 -0.39 -11.73 15.57
CA GLN A 222 -1.47 -12.72 15.39
C GLN A 222 -2.16 -13.08 16.71
N THR A 223 -1.54 -12.80 17.85
CA THR A 223 -2.04 -13.21 19.17
C THR A 223 -2.61 -12.05 19.96
N VAL A 224 -1.89 -10.93 20.07
CA VAL A 224 -2.26 -9.80 20.94
C VAL A 224 -3.57 -9.14 20.50
N PRO A 225 -3.78 -8.75 19.23
CA PRO A 225 -5.04 -8.10 18.83
C PRO A 225 -6.25 -9.03 19.04
N LYS A 226 -6.08 -10.31 18.70
CA LYS A 226 -7.09 -11.37 18.82
C LYS A 226 -7.56 -11.57 20.26
N GLN A 227 -6.64 -11.52 21.24
CA GLN A 227 -6.97 -11.63 22.66
C GLN A 227 -7.87 -10.48 23.17
N HIS A 228 -7.81 -9.31 22.52
CA HIS A 228 -8.59 -8.13 22.87
C HIS A 228 -9.80 -7.91 21.92
N GLY A 229 -10.05 -8.80 20.97
CA GLY A 229 -11.13 -8.67 19.99
C GLY A 229 -10.92 -7.57 18.95
N ALA A 230 -9.66 -7.13 18.74
CA ALA A 230 -9.29 -6.26 17.63
C ALA A 230 -8.92 -7.09 16.40
N LEU A 231 -9.12 -6.52 15.21
CA LEU A 231 -8.81 -7.19 13.95
C LEU A 231 -7.36 -6.96 13.51
N LEU A 232 -6.78 -7.94 12.82
CA LEU A 232 -5.50 -7.81 12.13
C LEU A 232 -5.73 -7.52 10.63
N ILE A 233 -5.21 -6.39 10.16
CA ILE A 233 -5.21 -5.98 8.75
C ILE A 233 -3.81 -6.16 8.19
N ASN A 234 -3.65 -7.13 7.28
CA ASN A 234 -2.41 -7.40 6.58
C ASN A 234 -2.34 -6.59 5.27
N ASP A 235 -1.46 -5.60 5.22
CA ASP A 235 -1.21 -4.79 4.02
C ASP A 235 -0.23 -5.52 3.08
N GLU A 236 -0.80 -6.27 2.14
CA GLU A 236 -0.08 -7.02 1.12
C GLU A 236 -0.01 -6.26 -0.22
N ILE A 237 -0.16 -4.93 -0.22
CA ILE A 237 -0.12 -4.15 -1.45
C ILE A 237 1.25 -4.29 -2.15
N ILE A 238 2.36 -4.37 -1.40
CA ILE A 238 3.70 -4.62 -1.96
C ILE A 238 4.02 -6.11 -2.04
N THR A 239 3.74 -6.87 -0.98
CA THR A 239 4.21 -8.24 -0.80
C THR A 239 3.37 -9.28 -1.54
N GLY A 240 2.07 -9.01 -1.70
CA GLY A 240 1.11 -9.91 -2.35
C GLY A 240 1.47 -10.15 -3.81
N PHE A 241 1.44 -11.42 -4.22
CA PHE A 241 1.84 -11.92 -5.54
C PHE A 241 3.29 -11.61 -5.93
N ARG A 242 4.10 -11.08 -5.01
CA ARG A 242 5.51 -10.73 -5.22
C ARG A 242 6.46 -11.67 -4.50
N LEU A 243 6.25 -11.91 -3.21
CA LEU A 243 7.10 -12.82 -2.43
C LEU A 243 6.84 -14.29 -2.79
N ARG A 244 5.58 -14.60 -3.11
CA ARG A 244 5.14 -15.88 -3.68
C ARG A 244 3.85 -15.66 -4.47
N TYR A 245 3.40 -16.70 -5.18
CA TYR A 245 2.06 -16.68 -5.78
C TYR A 245 0.98 -16.69 -4.67
N GLY A 246 0.08 -15.71 -4.68
CA GLY A 246 -0.89 -15.47 -3.61
C GLY A 246 -0.40 -14.47 -2.56
N LEU A 247 -0.86 -14.60 -1.31
CA LEU A 247 -0.39 -13.76 -0.17
C LEU A 247 1.02 -14.15 0.25
N SER A 248 1.74 -13.33 1.03
CA SER A 248 3.07 -13.67 1.57
C SER A 248 3.09 -14.95 2.41
N GLY A 249 2.01 -15.19 3.17
CA GLY A 249 1.89 -16.31 4.11
C GLY A 249 2.53 -16.06 5.49
N LEU A 250 2.99 -14.84 5.77
CA LEU A 250 3.61 -14.47 7.04
C LEU A 250 2.56 -14.22 8.14
N LEU A 251 1.37 -13.77 7.77
CA LEU A 251 0.24 -13.49 8.67
C LEU A 251 -1.00 -14.29 8.23
N PRO A 252 -1.00 -15.63 8.34
CA PRO A 252 -2.13 -16.47 7.93
C PRO A 252 -3.41 -16.21 8.73
N GLU A 253 -3.29 -15.70 9.96
CA GLU A 253 -4.43 -15.40 10.84
C GLU A 253 -5.02 -13.98 10.64
N ALA A 254 -4.61 -13.25 9.60
CA ALA A 254 -5.13 -11.90 9.36
C ALA A 254 -6.63 -11.92 8.99
N ASP A 255 -7.42 -11.05 9.64
CA ASP A 255 -8.86 -10.93 9.42
C ASP A 255 -9.19 -10.22 8.11
N LEU A 256 -8.37 -9.24 7.73
CA LEU A 256 -8.51 -8.46 6.50
C LEU A 256 -7.17 -8.38 5.78
N VAL A 257 -7.23 -8.35 4.44
CA VAL A 257 -6.05 -8.21 3.60
C VAL A 257 -6.26 -7.08 2.60
N CYS A 258 -5.29 -6.17 2.50
CA CYS A 258 -5.24 -5.14 1.47
C CYS A 258 -4.33 -5.59 0.32
N LEU A 259 -4.80 -5.51 -0.91
CA LEU A 259 -4.05 -5.87 -2.11
C LEU A 259 -4.01 -4.70 -3.09
N GLY A 260 -2.97 -4.65 -3.91
CA GLY A 260 -2.83 -3.68 -4.98
C GLY A 260 -1.66 -4.05 -5.88
N LYS A 261 -1.14 -3.06 -6.62
CA LYS A 261 0.04 -3.21 -7.48
C LYS A 261 -0.09 -4.41 -8.44
N VAL A 262 0.50 -5.56 -8.10
CA VAL A 262 0.60 -6.73 -8.97
C VAL A 262 -0.76 -7.20 -9.48
N ILE A 263 -1.81 -7.13 -8.66
CA ILE A 263 -3.17 -7.56 -9.07
C ILE A 263 -3.77 -6.72 -10.21
N GLY A 264 -3.31 -5.46 -10.37
CA GLY A 264 -3.73 -4.58 -11.45
C GLY A 264 -2.85 -4.68 -12.70
N GLY A 265 -1.74 -5.43 -12.65
CA GLY A 265 -0.86 -5.65 -13.81
C GLY A 265 -0.27 -4.36 -14.42
N GLY A 266 -0.19 -3.27 -13.63
CA GLY A 266 0.24 -1.95 -14.10
C GLY A 266 -0.89 -0.93 -14.28
N LEU A 267 -2.14 -1.33 -14.07
CA LEU A 267 -3.32 -0.44 -14.05
C LEU A 267 -3.76 -0.14 -12.60
N PRO A 268 -4.38 1.04 -12.36
CA PRO A 268 -5.03 1.37 -11.09
C PRO A 268 -6.34 0.58 -10.89
#